data_AF-A0A816S4T7-F1
#
_entry.id   AF-A0A816S4T7-F1
#
_cell.length_a   1.000
_cell.length_b   1.000
_cell.length_c   1.000
_cell.angle_alpha   90.00
_cell.angle_beta   90.00
_cell.angle_gamma   90.00
#
_symmetry.space_group_name_H-M   'P 1'
#
loop_
_entity.id
_entity.type
_entity.pdbx_description
1 polymer ?
#
loop_
_entity_poly.entity_id
_entity_poly.type
_entity_poly.pdbx_seq_one_letter_code
_entity_poly.pdbx_strand_id
1 'polypeptide(L)'
;NVSSNSGKARLVMRAKGNYRLILNASLYPQMKLASMDKKGITFACVNGEGRDGLSTFALKFKDPTIVEEFRVAVDKHKGSKPIETAPTSKTPENSPTATDA
;
A
#
# COMPACT_ATOMS: atom_id res chain seq x y z
N ASN A 1 -20.83 -4.93 -3.08
CA ASN A 1 -19.61 -4.10 -3.20
C ASN A 1 -19.45 -3.36 -1.88
N VAL A 2 -18.79 -3.98 -0.90
CA VAL A 2 -18.75 -3.45 0.47
C VAL A 2 -17.35 -2.91 0.73
N SER A 3 -17.16 -1.61 0.54
CA SER A 3 -16.17 -0.87 1.32
C SER A 3 -16.87 -0.41 2.59
N SER A 4 -17.00 -1.32 3.56
CA SER A 4 -17.40 -0.94 4.92
C SER A 4 -16.23 -0.20 5.56
N ASN A 5 -16.25 1.12 5.39
CA ASN A 5 -15.94 2.12 6.43
C ASN A 5 -14.53 2.18 7.03
N SER A 6 -13.45 1.82 6.33
CA SER A 6 -12.08 2.00 6.84
C SER A 6 -11.32 3.21 6.29
N GLY A 7 -11.85 3.94 5.30
CA GLY A 7 -11.22 5.15 4.73
C GLY A 7 -9.86 4.92 4.05
N LYS A 8 -9.39 3.67 3.93
CA LYS A 8 -8.08 3.33 3.36
C LYS A 8 -8.16 3.22 1.85
N ALA A 9 -7.29 3.95 1.15
CA ALA A 9 -7.13 3.81 -0.30
C ALA A 9 -6.60 2.42 -0.67
N ARG A 10 -6.95 1.94 -1.87
CA ARG A 10 -6.50 0.65 -2.40
C ARG A 10 -6.24 0.71 -3.90
N LEU A 11 -5.34 -0.16 -4.36
CA LEU A 11 -5.10 -0.44 -5.77
C LEU A 11 -5.98 -1.60 -6.21
N VAL A 12 -6.70 -1.41 -7.30
CA VAL A 12 -7.55 -2.44 -7.92
C VAL A 12 -7.21 -2.54 -9.40
N MET A 13 -6.93 -3.75 -9.89
CA MET A 13 -6.68 -4.01 -11.31
C MET A 13 -7.53 -5.18 -11.78
N ARG A 14 -8.17 -5.01 -12.94
CA ARG A 14 -8.97 -6.04 -13.61
C ARG A 14 -8.51 -6.22 -15.04
N ALA A 15 -8.55 -7.46 -15.53
CA ALA A 15 -8.29 -7.76 -16.93
C ALA A 15 -9.36 -7.12 -17.82
N LYS A 16 -8.94 -6.49 -18.92
CA LYS A 16 -9.86 -6.00 -19.95
C LYS A 16 -10.54 -7.20 -20.64
N GLY A 17 -11.84 -7.13 -20.88
CA GLY A 17 -12.62 -8.17 -21.55
C GLY A 17 -13.41 -9.04 -20.56
N ASN A 18 -12.73 -9.86 -19.75
CA ASN A 18 -13.41 -10.77 -18.81
C ASN A 18 -13.51 -10.25 -17.36
N TYR A 19 -12.99 -9.05 -17.08
CA TYR A 19 -13.05 -8.38 -15.78
C TYR A 19 -12.48 -9.18 -14.59
N ARG A 20 -11.69 -10.22 -14.86
CA ARG A 20 -11.02 -11.03 -13.83
C ARG A 20 -10.19 -10.09 -12.95
N LEU A 21 -10.36 -10.20 -11.64
CA LEU A 21 -9.56 -9.45 -10.68
C LEU A 21 -8.11 -9.93 -10.78
N ILE A 22 -7.14 -9.01 -10.77
CA ILE A 22 -5.71 -9.33 -10.83
C ILE A 22 -5.00 -8.80 -9.58
N LEU A 23 -5.41 -7.60 -9.14
CA LEU A 23 -4.87 -6.93 -7.97
C LEU A 23 -6.02 -6.35 -7.15
N ASN A 24 -6.00 -6.59 -5.85
CA ASN A 24 -6.80 -5.89 -4.87
C ASN A 24 -5.96 -5.73 -3.59
N ALA A 25 -5.27 -4.61 -3.47
CA ALA A 25 -4.30 -4.37 -2.41
C ALA A 25 -4.53 -3.01 -1.75
N SER A 26 -4.68 -2.99 -0.43
CA SER A 26 -4.74 -1.75 0.35
C SER A 26 -3.41 -1.03 0.34
N LEU A 27 -3.44 0.30 0.26
CA LEU A 27 -2.25 1.12 0.48
C LEU A 27 -1.95 1.20 1.98
N TYR A 28 -0.67 1.23 2.32
CA TYR A 28 -0.19 1.37 3.69
C TYR A 28 1.05 2.28 3.73
N PRO A 29 1.32 2.98 4.86
CA PRO A 29 2.32 4.04 4.90
C PRO A 29 3.73 3.58 4.49
N GLN A 30 4.08 2.33 4.83
CA GLN A 30 5.38 1.72 4.55
C GLN A 30 5.49 1.12 3.14
N MET A 31 4.47 1.24 2.29
CA MET A 31 4.53 0.77 0.91
C MET A 31 5.60 1.55 0.13
N LYS A 32 6.55 0.80 -0.43
CA LYS A 32 7.65 1.34 -1.24
C LYS A 32 7.37 1.05 -2.72
N LEU A 33 7.47 2.11 -3.52
CA LEU A 33 7.47 2.03 -4.97
C LEU A 33 8.91 2.13 -5.47
N ALA A 34 9.39 1.13 -6.19
CA ALA A 34 10.71 1.12 -6.80
C ALA A 34 10.58 1.29 -8.32
N SER A 35 11.45 2.11 -8.92
CA SER A 35 11.51 2.25 -10.37
C SER A 35 12.28 1.06 -10.97
N MET A 36 11.80 0.51 -12.08
CA MET A 36 12.50 -0.57 -12.81
C MET A 36 13.18 -0.05 -14.09
N ASP A 37 12.38 0.40 -15.05
CA ASP A 37 12.80 1.03 -16.29
C ASP A 37 12.13 2.42 -16.41
N LYS A 38 12.29 3.12 -17.54
CA LYS A 38 11.66 4.45 -17.74
C LYS A 38 10.13 4.43 -17.67
N LYS A 39 9.50 3.25 -17.77
CA LYS A 39 8.03 3.10 -17.83
C LYS A 39 7.51 2.11 -16.79
N GLY A 40 8.30 1.78 -15.78
CA GLY A 40 8.11 0.58 -14.98
C GLY A 40 8.23 0.87 -13.50
N ILE A 41 7.30 0.34 -12.72
CA ILE A 41 7.29 0.45 -11.26
C ILE A 41 7.05 -0.91 -10.63
N THR A 42 7.71 -1.18 -9.51
CA THR A 42 7.50 -2.36 -8.68
C THR A 42 7.09 -1.99 -7.27
N PHE A 43 6.29 -2.87 -6.67
CA PHE A 43 5.90 -2.77 -5.27
C PHE A 43 5.54 -4.13 -4.70
N ALA A 44 5.82 -4.32 -3.42
CA ALA A 44 5.33 -5.45 -2.65
C ALA A 44 3.99 -5.08 -2.01
N CYS A 45 3.03 -6.01 -2.01
CA CYS A 45 1.73 -5.83 -1.36
C CYS A 45 1.09 -7.17 -0.99
N VAL A 46 0.12 -7.13 -0.09
CA VAL A 46 -0.78 -8.27 0.17
C VAL A 46 -1.93 -8.19 -0.82
N ASN A 47 -2.04 -9.17 -1.72
CA ASN A 47 -3.05 -9.19 -2.76
C ASN A 47 -4.23 -10.09 -2.36
N GLY A 48 -5.42 -9.51 -2.20
CA GLY A 48 -6.62 -10.25 -1.79
C GLY A 48 -7.28 -11.11 -2.86
N GLU A 49 -6.62 -11.41 -3.99
CA GLU A 49 -7.21 -12.12 -5.13
C GLU A 49 -6.88 -13.62 -5.21
N GLY A 50 -5.94 -14.16 -4.42
CA GLY A 50 -5.71 -15.61 -4.49
C GLY A 50 -4.53 -16.22 -3.75
N ARG A 51 -3.74 -15.45 -2.99
CA ARG A 51 -2.68 -16.00 -2.14
C ARG A 51 -2.59 -15.24 -0.83
N ASP A 52 -2.59 -15.96 0.27
CA ASP A 52 -2.27 -15.40 1.58
C ASP A 52 -0.77 -15.10 1.63
N GLY A 53 -0.41 -13.83 1.52
CA GLY A 53 0.99 -13.40 1.65
C GLY A 53 1.38 -12.19 0.81
N LEU A 54 2.61 -11.74 1.02
CA LEU A 54 3.23 -10.69 0.23
C LEU A 54 3.51 -11.18 -1.20
N SER A 55 3.11 -10.40 -2.18
CA SER A 55 3.42 -10.57 -3.59
C SER A 55 4.09 -9.31 -4.12
N THR A 56 5.09 -9.48 -4.98
CA THR A 56 5.72 -8.36 -5.69
C THR A 56 5.09 -8.22 -7.07
N PHE A 57 4.54 -7.04 -7.35
CA PHE A 57 3.97 -6.69 -8.65
C PHE A 57 4.91 -5.76 -9.40
N ALA A 58 4.96 -5.92 -10.72
CA ALA A 58 5.62 -5.01 -11.65
C ALA A 58 4.55 -4.49 -12.63
N LEU A 59 4.40 -3.16 -12.71
CA LEU A 59 3.54 -2.51 -13.71
C LEU A 59 4.42 -1.85 -14.76
N LYS A 60 4.06 -2.03 -16.03
CA LYS A 60 4.66 -1.34 -17.17
C LYS A 60 3.61 -0.47 -17.84
N PHE A 61 3.86 0.83 -17.86
CA PHE A 61 2.96 1.82 -18.42
C PHE A 61 3.30 2.10 -19.88
N LYS A 62 2.31 2.55 -20.64
CA LYS A 62 2.51 2.94 -22.05
C LYS A 62 3.40 4.19 -22.17
N ASP A 63 3.23 5.12 -21.23
CA ASP A 63 3.86 6.43 -21.22
C ASP A 63 4.60 6.66 -19.89
N PRO A 64 5.85 7.17 -19.91
CA PRO A 64 6.60 7.51 -18.69
C PRO A 64 5.89 8.55 -17.80
N THR A 65 5.09 9.46 -18.37
CA THR A 65 4.34 10.48 -17.60
C THR A 65 3.36 9.84 -16.61
N ILE A 66 2.70 8.75 -17.03
CA ILE A 66 1.75 8.00 -16.20
C ILE A 66 2.45 7.37 -14.99
N VAL A 67 3.74 7.02 -15.10
CA VAL A 67 4.51 6.45 -13.98
C VAL A 67 4.63 7.46 -12.85
N GLU A 68 4.91 8.72 -13.18
CA GLU A 68 5.07 9.78 -12.20
C GLU A 68 3.72 10.14 -11.56
N GLU A 69 2.67 10.29 -12.38
CA GLU A 69 1.31 10.52 -11.87
C GLU A 69 0.86 9.40 -10.93
N PHE A 70 1.14 8.14 -11.29
CA PHE A 70 0.84 6.99 -10.45
C PHE A 70 1.61 7.04 -9.13
N ARG A 71 2.91 7.35 -9.16
CA ARG A 71 3.74 7.45 -7.96
C ARG A 71 3.24 8.53 -7.01
N VAL A 72 2.98 9.73 -7.53
CA VAL A 72 2.43 10.86 -6.76
C VAL A 72 1.08 10.50 -6.16
N ALA A 73 0.19 9.84 -6.93
CA ALA A 73 -1.11 9.42 -6.44
C ALA A 73 -1.00 8.39 -5.30
N VAL A 74 -0.11 7.40 -5.41
CA VAL A 74 0.09 6.42 -4.34
C VAL A 74 0.70 7.06 -3.10
N ASP A 75 1.74 7.88 -3.26
CA ASP A 75 2.40 8.54 -2.13
C ASP A 75 1.45 9.50 -1.38
N LYS A 76 0.56 10.19 -2.11
CA LYS A 76 -0.48 11.04 -1.52
C LYS A 76 -1.48 10.25 -0.65
N HIS A 77 -1.84 9.02 -1.03
CA HIS A 77 -2.94 8.29 -0.40
C HIS A 77 -2.50 7.12 0.49
N LYS A 78 -1.22 6.73 0.48
CA LYS A 78 -0.71 5.65 1.36
C LYS A 78 -0.63 6.05 2.83
N GLY A 79 -0.61 7.35 3.12
CA GLY A 79 -0.54 7.92 4.47
C GLY A 79 -1.89 8.21 5.13
N SER A 80 -3.02 7.95 4.44
CA SER A 80 -4.35 8.20 4.99
C SER A 80 -4.59 7.30 6.22
N LYS A 81 -4.40 7.89 7.41
CA LYS A 81 -4.87 7.28 8.67
C LYS A 81 -6.40 7.17 8.59
N PRO A 82 -7.00 6.09 9.12
CA PRO A 82 -8.44 6.09 9.31
C PRO A 82 -8.82 7.35 10.09
N ILE A 83 -9.87 8.06 9.66
CA ILE A 83 -10.49 9.09 10.48
C ILE A 83 -11.15 8.34 11.65
N GLU A 84 -10.35 8.10 12.69
CA GLU A 84 -10.85 7.82 14.03
C GLU A 84 -10.69 9.10 14.84
N THR A 85 -11.82 9.62 15.30
CA THR A 85 -11.91 10.43 16.52
C THR A 85 -11.01 9.79 17.60
N ALA A 86 -10.06 10.60 18.08
CA ALA A 86 -9.06 10.37 19.14
C ALA A 86 -9.56 9.62 20.41
N PRO A 87 -8.70 9.10 21.33
CA PRO A 87 -7.34 9.60 21.59
C PRO A 87 -6.21 8.59 21.94
N THR A 88 -4.98 9.08 21.75
CA THR A 88 -3.74 8.77 22.51
C THR A 88 -3.52 7.35 23.08
N SER A 89 -2.68 6.55 22.41
CA SER A 89 -1.84 5.58 23.14
C SER A 89 -0.50 6.23 23.47
N LYS A 90 -0.34 6.65 24.72
CA LYS A 90 0.98 6.91 25.30
C LYS A 90 1.72 5.56 25.38
N THR A 91 2.92 5.46 24.82
CA THR A 91 3.85 4.39 25.20
C THR A 91 4.32 4.70 26.63
N PRO A 92 4.15 3.81 27.62
CA PRO A 92 4.89 3.95 28.85
C PRO A 92 6.35 3.59 28.58
N GLU A 93 7.19 4.60 28.74
CA GLU A 93 8.64 4.51 28.78
C GLU A 93 9.04 3.81 30.08
N ASN A 94 9.43 2.54 29.97
CA ASN A 94 10.23 1.87 31.01
C ASN A 94 11.15 0.84 30.35
N SER A 95 12.37 1.27 30.03
CA SER A 95 13.53 0.37 29.89
C SER A 95 14.17 0.24 31.27
N PRO A 96 14.29 -0.97 31.85
CA PRO A 96 15.09 -1.15 33.05
C PRO A 96 16.58 -1.13 32.67
N THR A 97 17.31 -0.19 33.27
CA THR A 97 18.77 -0.13 33.29
C THR A 97 19.31 -1.33 34.06
N ALA A 98 20.25 -2.07 33.46
CA ALA A 98 20.99 -3.10 34.16
C ALA A 98 21.95 -2.45 35.16
N THR A 99 21.73 -2.68 36.46
CA THR A 99 22.69 -2.43 37.53
C THR A 99 23.11 -3.76 38.13
N ASP A 100 24.42 -4.03 37.98
CA ASP A 100 25.36 -4.78 38.83
C ASP A 100 24.89 -5.91 39.75
N ALA A 101 25.59 -7.05 39.63
CA ALA A 101 25.80 -8.05 40.67
C ALA A 101 27.20 -8.65 40.52
#